data_AF-A0A8C7A167-F1
#
_entry.id   AF-A0A8C7A167-F1
#
_cell.length_a   1.000
_cell.length_b   1.000
_cell.length_c   1.000
_cell.angle_alpha   90.00
_cell.angle_beta   90.00
_cell.angle_gamma   90.00
#
_symmetry.space_group_name_H-M   'P 1'
#
loop_
_entity.id
_entity.type
_entity.pdbx_description
1 polymer ?
#
loop_
_entity_poly.entity_id
_entity_poly.type
_entity_poly.pdbx_seq_one_letter_code
_entity_poly.pdbx_strand_id
1 'polypeptide(L)'
;EGDPGQAAMAPALCPPFQCRQDEASVTLLLQVPGIQPGSLRGDLGAHHYRLCFRSGAAAYALALQCCPSNALASAEPHVDVSARNATVTLAKAPDSTGPWEKLLFGLDADERWFVSEDNIDGFLDTVLCPSSCQQPVPESQPLIEVLDVAEDKSHIRLQVRARLVACIAQTRLKQLCSCSALLQQGEP
;
A
#
# COMPACT_ATOMS: atom_id res chain seq x y z
N GLU A 1 -13.56 -11.50 45.17
CA GLU A 1 -12.96 -12.26 44.06
C GLU A 1 -12.61 -11.28 42.96
N GLY A 2 -11.33 -11.19 42.61
CA GLY A 2 -10.84 -10.29 41.56
C GLY A 2 -10.74 -11.03 40.24
N ASP A 3 -11.42 -10.49 39.22
CA ASP A 3 -11.41 -10.94 37.84
C ASP A 3 -9.97 -10.87 37.27
N PRO A 4 -9.40 -11.98 36.75
CA PRO A 4 -8.04 -11.94 36.21
C PRO A 4 -8.07 -11.13 34.93
N GLY A 5 -7.39 -9.99 34.98
CA GLY A 5 -7.30 -9.01 33.92
C GLY A 5 -7.08 -9.66 32.57
N GLN A 6 -8.01 -9.36 31.67
CA GLN A 6 -7.82 -9.42 30.24
C GLN A 6 -6.63 -8.51 29.93
N ALA A 7 -5.42 -9.07 30.05
CA ALA A 7 -4.20 -8.39 29.64
C ALA A 7 -4.43 -7.99 28.19
N ALA A 8 -4.57 -6.69 27.95
CA ALA A 8 -4.79 -6.13 26.63
C ALA A 8 -3.63 -6.63 25.76
N MET A 9 -3.88 -7.69 25.00
CA MET A 9 -2.88 -8.29 24.14
C MET A 9 -2.50 -7.20 23.16
N ALA A 10 -1.23 -6.82 23.14
CA ALA A 10 -0.74 -5.79 22.25
C ALA A 10 -1.22 -6.10 20.82
N PRO A 11 -1.75 -5.10 20.09
CA PRO A 11 -2.30 -5.33 18.76
C PRO A 11 -1.21 -5.91 17.85
N ALA A 12 -1.59 -6.89 17.03
CA ALA A 12 -0.65 -7.53 16.11
C ALA A 12 -0.18 -6.52 15.05
N LEU A 13 1.12 -6.51 14.77
CA LEU A 13 1.72 -5.59 13.81
C LEU A 13 1.53 -6.12 12.38
N CYS A 14 1.28 -5.22 11.43
CA CYS A 14 1.39 -5.58 10.02
C CYS A 14 2.88 -5.81 9.69
N PRO A 15 3.29 -7.01 9.24
CA PRO A 15 4.69 -7.27 8.96
C PRO A 15 5.15 -6.45 7.74
N PRO A 16 6.40 -5.94 7.72
CA PRO A 16 6.97 -5.44 6.48
C PRO A 16 7.07 -6.58 5.47
N PHE A 17 6.54 -6.37 4.27
CA PHE A 17 6.53 -7.39 3.24
C PHE A 17 6.74 -6.82 1.84
N GLN A 18 7.25 -7.68 0.97
CA GLN A 18 7.21 -7.48 -0.47
C GLN A 18 6.22 -8.45 -1.08
N CYS A 19 5.60 -8.04 -2.18
CA CYS A 19 4.69 -8.88 -2.94
C CYS A 19 5.19 -8.92 -4.38
N ARG A 20 5.34 -10.12 -4.93
CA ARG A 20 5.67 -10.37 -6.32
C ARG A 20 4.63 -11.31 -6.90
N GLN A 21 4.48 -11.29 -8.21
CA GLN A 21 3.60 -12.22 -8.91
C GLN A 21 4.28 -12.75 -10.16
N ASP A 22 3.79 -13.89 -10.60
CA ASP A 22 4.00 -14.43 -11.94
C ASP A 22 2.63 -14.81 -12.54
N GLU A 23 2.63 -15.52 -13.66
CA GLU A 23 1.42 -15.96 -14.36
C GLU A 23 0.45 -16.77 -13.50
N ALA A 24 0.96 -17.57 -12.55
CA ALA A 24 0.19 -18.58 -11.83
C ALA A 24 0.17 -18.35 -10.31
N SER A 25 0.96 -17.43 -9.78
CA SER A 25 1.13 -17.27 -8.34
C SER A 25 1.35 -15.83 -7.89
N VAL A 26 1.09 -15.60 -6.61
CA VAL A 26 1.49 -14.41 -5.86
C VAL A 26 2.39 -14.87 -4.72
N THR A 27 3.59 -14.30 -4.63
CA THR A 27 4.58 -14.62 -3.60
C THR A 27 4.79 -13.42 -2.66
N LEU A 28 4.56 -13.67 -1.38
CA LEU A 28 4.80 -12.73 -0.29
C LEU A 28 6.18 -13.03 0.31
N LEU A 29 7.01 -12.01 0.46
CA LEU A 29 8.27 -12.07 1.20
C LEU A 29 8.12 -11.26 2.49
N LEU A 30 8.00 -11.94 3.62
CA LEU A 30 7.87 -11.35 4.94
C LEU A 30 9.27 -11.02 5.47
N GLN A 31 9.56 -9.73 5.64
CA GLN A 31 10.88 -9.26 6.05
C GLN A 31 10.99 -9.17 7.58
N VAL A 32 10.63 -10.27 8.26
CA VAL A 32 10.71 -10.39 9.73
C VAL A 32 11.68 -11.52 10.09
N PRO A 33 12.80 -11.21 10.77
CA PRO A 33 13.73 -12.24 11.23
C PRO A 33 13.18 -12.98 12.45
N GLY A 34 13.70 -14.17 12.72
CA GLY A 34 13.42 -14.90 13.96
C GLY A 34 11.96 -15.31 14.14
N ILE A 35 11.26 -15.62 13.04
CA ILE A 35 9.90 -16.16 13.10
C ILE A 35 9.91 -17.44 13.94
N GLN A 36 9.08 -17.48 14.97
CA GLN A 36 9.03 -18.60 15.89
C GLN A 36 8.54 -19.86 15.14
N PRO A 37 9.28 -20.98 15.19
CA PRO A 37 8.87 -22.23 14.53
C PRO A 37 7.47 -22.67 14.97
N GLY A 38 6.63 -23.04 14.01
CA GLY A 38 5.25 -23.48 14.27
C GLY A 38 4.26 -22.40 14.69
N SER A 39 4.68 -21.14 14.79
CA SER A 39 3.78 -20.02 15.09
C SER A 39 3.00 -19.50 13.88
N LEU A 40 3.53 -19.73 12.68
CA LEU A 40 2.97 -19.25 11.43
C LEU A 40 1.70 -20.03 11.07
N ARG A 41 0.58 -19.31 10.94
CA ARG A 41 -0.73 -19.87 10.56
C ARG A 41 -1.34 -19.03 9.45
N GLY A 42 -1.87 -19.71 8.43
CA GLY A 42 -2.58 -19.11 7.31
C GLY A 42 -4.05 -19.50 7.29
N ASP A 43 -4.91 -18.58 6.85
CA ASP A 43 -6.31 -18.78 6.51
C ASP A 43 -6.52 -18.32 5.07
N LEU A 44 -6.85 -19.25 4.20
CA LEU A 44 -6.95 -19.03 2.75
C LEU A 44 -8.41 -19.16 2.31
N GLY A 45 -8.89 -18.13 1.61
CA GLY A 45 -10.14 -18.17 0.87
C GLY A 45 -9.95 -17.70 -0.57
N ALA A 46 -11.01 -17.81 -1.36
CA ALA A 46 -10.97 -17.51 -2.79
C ALA A 46 -10.50 -16.08 -3.12
N HIS A 47 -10.75 -15.11 -2.25
CA HIS A 47 -10.33 -13.71 -2.47
C HIS A 47 -9.60 -13.11 -1.27
N HIS A 48 -9.14 -13.92 -0.33
CA HIS A 48 -8.44 -13.40 0.83
C HIS A 48 -7.39 -14.38 1.33
N TYR A 49 -6.38 -13.83 1.96
CA TYR A 49 -5.42 -14.61 2.72
C TYR A 49 -5.09 -13.88 4.00
N ARG A 50 -5.25 -14.55 5.14
CA ARG A 50 -4.80 -14.02 6.45
C ARG A 50 -3.64 -14.85 6.94
N LEU A 51 -2.65 -14.17 7.49
CA LEU A 51 -1.48 -14.79 8.07
C LEU A 51 -1.22 -14.21 9.45
N CYS A 52 -0.93 -15.06 10.44
CA CYS A 52 -0.44 -14.62 11.73
C CYS A 52 0.78 -15.44 12.16
N PHE A 53 1.69 -14.81 12.89
CA PHE A 53 2.90 -15.45 13.43
C PHE A 53 3.50 -14.64 14.57
N ARG A 54 4.52 -15.20 15.23
CA ARG A 54 5.27 -14.50 16.28
C ARG A 54 6.75 -14.38 15.92
N SER A 55 7.38 -13.28 16.34
CA SER A 55 8.83 -13.12 16.37
C SER A 55 9.22 -12.42 17.66
N GLY A 56 10.00 -13.10 18.50
CA GLY A 56 10.30 -12.65 19.87
C GLY A 56 9.02 -12.41 20.68
N ALA A 57 8.89 -11.21 21.24
CA ALA A 57 7.68 -10.80 21.99
C ALA A 57 6.55 -10.26 21.10
N ALA A 58 6.83 -9.95 19.82
CA ALA A 58 5.87 -9.34 18.91
C ALA A 58 4.97 -10.38 18.23
N ALA A 59 3.69 -10.04 18.11
CA ALA A 59 2.74 -10.74 17.25
C ALA A 59 2.58 -9.97 15.95
N TYR A 60 2.53 -10.69 14.83
CA TYR A 60 2.31 -10.13 13.51
C TYR A 60 1.03 -10.69 12.89
N ALA A 61 0.32 -9.85 12.16
CA ALA A 61 -0.83 -10.25 11.36
C ALA A 61 -0.82 -9.51 10.02
N LEU A 62 -1.00 -10.26 8.93
CA LEU A 62 -1.20 -9.73 7.58
C LEU A 62 -2.55 -10.20 7.09
N ALA A 63 -3.40 -9.26 6.68
CA ALA A 63 -4.64 -9.56 5.97
C ALA A 63 -4.49 -9.06 4.54
N LEU A 64 -4.72 -9.94 3.57
CA LEU A 64 -4.75 -9.65 2.15
C LEU A 64 -6.17 -9.81 1.64
N GLN A 65 -6.59 -8.87 0.81
CA GLN A 65 -7.87 -8.90 0.11
C GLN A 65 -7.61 -8.72 -1.39
N CYS A 66 -8.07 -9.68 -2.17
CA CYS A 66 -7.95 -9.65 -3.63
C CYS A 66 -9.17 -8.92 -4.21
N CYS A 67 -8.97 -8.26 -5.35
CA CYS A 67 -10.07 -7.74 -6.16
C CYS A 67 -11.00 -8.90 -6.60
N PRO A 68 -12.28 -8.65 -6.90
CA PRO A 68 -13.21 -9.71 -7.31
C PRO A 68 -12.76 -10.51 -8.56
N SER A 69 -12.01 -9.90 -9.47
CA SER A 69 -11.39 -10.55 -10.64
C SER A 69 -10.18 -11.42 -10.31
N ASN A 70 -9.63 -11.28 -9.10
CA ASN A 70 -8.38 -11.85 -8.66
C ASN A 70 -8.70 -12.95 -7.64
N ALA A 71 -8.78 -14.19 -8.10
CA ALA A 71 -9.11 -15.34 -7.27
C ALA A 71 -7.86 -16.18 -6.97
N LEU A 72 -7.75 -16.64 -5.72
CA LEU A 72 -6.76 -17.60 -5.27
C LEU A 72 -7.33 -19.01 -5.41
N ALA A 73 -6.46 -19.97 -5.75
CA ALA A 73 -6.80 -21.38 -5.74
C ALA A 73 -7.00 -21.86 -4.30
N SER A 74 -7.80 -22.92 -4.12
CA SER A 74 -7.97 -23.58 -2.81
C SER A 74 -6.77 -24.44 -2.39
N ALA A 75 -5.72 -24.50 -3.21
CA ALA A 75 -4.49 -25.24 -2.91
C ALA A 75 -3.79 -24.63 -1.68
N GLU A 76 -3.21 -25.49 -0.84
CA GLU A 76 -2.48 -25.03 0.33
C GLU A 76 -1.31 -24.10 -0.07
N PRO A 77 -1.12 -22.97 0.64
CA PRO A 77 0.01 -22.09 0.43
C PRO A 77 1.33 -22.82 0.64
N HIS A 78 2.29 -22.60 -0.25
CA HIS A 78 3.66 -23.05 -0.01
C HIS A 78 4.37 -22.04 0.89
N VAL A 79 4.87 -22.50 2.05
CA VAL A 79 5.54 -21.64 3.03
C VAL A 79 6.97 -22.14 3.25
N ASP A 80 7.94 -21.24 3.09
CA ASP A 80 9.33 -21.48 3.47
C ASP A 80 9.78 -20.44 4.51
N VAL A 81 10.36 -20.91 5.61
CA VAL A 81 10.76 -20.07 6.74
C VAL A 81 12.26 -20.19 6.94
N SER A 82 12.96 -19.07 6.82
CA SER A 82 14.38 -18.97 7.10
C SER A 82 14.64 -18.22 8.41
N ALA A 83 15.90 -18.17 8.83
CA ALA A 83 16.30 -17.38 10.00
C ALA A 83 16.02 -15.87 9.84
N ARG A 84 15.93 -15.37 8.60
CA ARG A 84 15.86 -13.91 8.30
C ARG A 84 14.52 -13.45 7.76
N ASN A 85 13.73 -14.35 7.19
CA ASN A 85 12.48 -14.03 6.51
C ASN A 85 11.60 -15.28 6.39
N ALA A 86 10.40 -15.10 5.86
CA ALA A 86 9.60 -16.20 5.34
C ALA A 86 9.04 -15.82 3.97
N THR A 87 8.85 -16.83 3.12
CA THR A 87 8.13 -16.71 1.87
C THR A 87 6.82 -17.48 1.95
N VAL A 88 5.76 -16.89 1.41
CA VAL A 88 4.46 -17.53 1.26
C VAL A 88 4.04 -17.38 -0.19
N THR A 89 3.86 -18.50 -0.87
CA THR A 89 3.41 -18.53 -2.26
C THR A 89 1.97 -19.02 -2.31
N LEU A 90 1.11 -18.17 -2.87
CA LEU A 90 -0.31 -18.40 -3.05
C LEU A 90 -0.56 -18.68 -4.54
N ALA A 91 -1.20 -19.80 -4.86
CA ALA A 91 -1.57 -20.12 -6.23
C ALA A 91 -2.79 -19.29 -6.66
N LYS A 92 -2.77 -18.77 -7.89
CA LYS A 92 -3.92 -18.13 -8.52
C LYS A 92 -4.91 -19.21 -8.98
N ALA A 93 -6.20 -18.87 -8.96
CA ALA A 93 -7.22 -19.73 -9.54
C ALA A 93 -7.03 -19.82 -11.07
N PRO A 94 -7.46 -20.91 -11.73
CA PRO A 94 -7.24 -21.09 -13.18
C PRO A 94 -7.83 -19.99 -14.06
N ASP A 95 -8.98 -19.43 -13.65
CA ASP A 95 -9.68 -18.32 -14.28
C ASP A 95 -9.09 -16.94 -13.95
N SER A 96 -8.09 -16.90 -13.06
CA SER A 96 -7.42 -15.70 -12.58
C SER A 96 -5.91 -15.74 -12.86
N THR A 97 -5.48 -16.57 -13.80
CA THR A 97 -4.12 -16.59 -14.32
C THR A 97 -3.80 -15.29 -15.07
N GLY A 98 -2.50 -14.97 -15.19
CA GLY A 98 -2.05 -13.71 -15.77
C GLY A 98 -1.76 -12.60 -14.74
N PRO A 99 -1.31 -11.42 -15.20
CA PRO A 99 -0.92 -10.33 -14.32
C PRO A 99 -2.13 -9.70 -13.62
N TRP A 100 -2.03 -9.53 -12.31
CA TRP A 100 -2.99 -8.77 -11.50
C TRP A 100 -2.57 -7.31 -11.40
N GLU A 101 -3.50 -6.37 -11.41
CA GLU A 101 -3.18 -4.94 -11.28
C GLU A 101 -2.78 -4.56 -9.87
N LYS A 102 -3.55 -5.01 -8.88
CA LYS A 102 -3.34 -4.66 -7.47
C LYS A 102 -3.82 -5.74 -6.50
N LEU A 103 -3.33 -5.60 -5.27
CA LEU A 103 -3.72 -6.37 -4.09
C LEU A 103 -3.97 -5.40 -2.94
N LEU A 104 -5.00 -5.63 -2.13
CA LEU A 104 -5.28 -4.83 -0.95
C LEU A 104 -4.71 -5.52 0.29
N PHE A 105 -4.23 -4.76 1.27
CA PHE A 105 -3.71 -5.30 2.51
C PHE A 105 -3.98 -4.43 3.74
N GLY A 106 -3.88 -5.03 4.91
CA GLY A 106 -4.05 -4.34 6.19
C GLY A 106 -5.52 -4.03 6.52
N LEU A 107 -5.73 -3.32 7.62
CA LEU A 107 -7.06 -2.93 8.10
C LEU A 107 -7.65 -1.76 7.31
N ASP A 108 -6.78 -0.88 6.80
CA ASP A 108 -7.15 0.31 6.02
C ASP A 108 -7.30 0.03 4.52
N ALA A 109 -7.17 -1.25 4.11
CA ALA A 109 -7.20 -1.69 2.72
C ALA A 109 -6.20 -0.93 1.84
N ASP A 110 -4.97 -0.78 2.32
CA ASP A 110 -3.86 -0.20 1.57
C ASP A 110 -3.65 -0.96 0.26
N GLU A 111 -3.39 -0.22 -0.83
CA GLU A 111 -3.21 -0.83 -2.14
C GLU A 111 -1.73 -1.12 -2.43
N ARG A 112 -1.48 -2.31 -2.98
CA ARG A 112 -0.20 -2.68 -3.56
C ARG A 112 -0.37 -2.98 -5.04
N TRP A 113 0.10 -2.05 -5.86
CA TRP A 113 0.07 -2.14 -7.31
C TRP A 113 1.23 -3.00 -7.84
N PHE A 114 0.95 -3.82 -8.84
CA PHE A 114 1.95 -4.52 -9.63
C PHE A 114 2.15 -3.76 -10.94
N VAL A 115 3.05 -2.79 -10.92
CA VAL A 115 3.25 -1.88 -12.06
C VAL A 115 3.93 -2.62 -13.21
N SER A 116 3.35 -2.50 -14.41
CA SER A 116 3.87 -2.95 -15.70
C SER A 116 3.84 -1.79 -16.69
N GLU A 117 4.41 -2.00 -17.88
CA GLU A 117 4.34 -1.01 -18.97
C GLU A 117 2.90 -0.70 -19.37
N ASP A 118 2.01 -1.70 -19.31
CA ASP A 118 0.60 -1.55 -19.73
C ASP A 118 -0.27 -0.80 -18.72
N ASN A 119 0.08 -0.81 -17.44
CA ASN A 119 -0.75 -0.25 -16.37
C ASN A 119 -0.13 0.97 -15.66
N ILE A 120 1.05 1.41 -16.09
CA ILE A 120 1.76 2.54 -15.48
C ILE A 120 0.93 3.82 -15.50
N ASP A 121 0.17 4.07 -16.57
CA ASP A 121 -0.70 5.25 -16.67
C ASP A 121 -1.79 5.24 -15.59
N GLY A 122 -2.44 4.09 -15.39
CA GLY A 122 -3.43 3.92 -14.33
C GLY A 122 -2.84 4.09 -12.93
N PHE A 123 -1.63 3.54 -12.70
CA PHE A 123 -0.90 3.77 -11.46
C PHE A 123 -0.58 5.26 -11.25
N LEU A 124 -0.06 5.95 -12.26
CA LEU A 124 0.28 7.37 -12.19
C LEU A 124 -0.95 8.23 -11.88
N ASP A 125 -2.11 7.92 -12.47
CA ASP A 125 -3.35 8.64 -12.16
C ASP A 125 -3.72 8.57 -10.67
N THR A 126 -3.55 7.39 -10.04
CA THR A 126 -3.84 7.23 -8.61
C THR A 126 -2.89 8.01 -7.70
N VAL A 127 -1.61 8.13 -8.07
CA VAL A 127 -0.59 8.80 -7.25
C VAL A 127 -0.58 10.31 -7.49
N LEU A 128 -0.85 10.75 -8.71
CA LEU A 128 -0.80 12.15 -9.12
C LEU A 128 -2.11 12.91 -8.84
N CYS A 129 -3.24 12.21 -8.80
CA CYS A 129 -4.56 12.80 -8.54
C CYS A 129 -5.26 12.11 -7.38
N PRO A 130 -4.91 12.40 -6.11
CA PRO A 130 -5.71 11.93 -4.99
C PRO A 130 -7.14 12.45 -5.13
N SER A 131 -8.13 11.61 -4.82
CA SER A 131 -9.58 11.85 -4.97
C SER A 131 -10.06 13.18 -4.36
N SER A 132 -9.28 13.77 -3.45
CA SER A 132 -9.47 15.11 -2.88
C SER A 132 -9.31 16.27 -3.87
N CYS A 133 -8.82 16.03 -5.09
CA CYS A 133 -8.61 17.07 -6.10
C CYS A 133 -9.80 17.27 -7.06
N GLN A 134 -10.91 16.54 -6.87
CA GLN A 134 -12.12 16.64 -7.70
C GLN A 134 -13.01 17.83 -7.30
N GLN A 135 -12.45 19.04 -7.26
CA GLN A 135 -13.26 20.26 -7.39
C GLN A 135 -13.36 20.59 -8.88
N PRO A 136 -14.57 20.80 -9.44
CA PRO A 136 -14.73 21.15 -10.85
C PRO A 136 -14.03 22.48 -11.11
N VAL A 137 -13.00 22.46 -11.95
CA VAL A 137 -12.31 23.67 -12.40
C VAL A 137 -13.15 24.25 -13.55
N PRO A 138 -13.56 25.54 -13.52
CA PRO A 138 -14.16 26.16 -14.68
C PRO A 138 -13.12 26.25 -15.81
N GLU A 139 -13.38 25.55 -16.92
CA GLU A 139 -12.50 25.33 -18.08
C GLU A 139 -12.13 26.58 -18.90
N SER A 140 -12.33 27.79 -18.39
CA SER A 140 -12.36 29.00 -19.23
C SER A 140 -11.12 29.91 -19.13
N GLN A 141 -10.04 29.52 -18.43
CA GLN A 141 -8.82 30.35 -18.36
C GLN A 141 -7.59 29.64 -18.94
N PRO A 142 -6.88 30.26 -19.90
CA PRO A 142 -5.68 29.68 -20.50
C PRO A 142 -4.54 29.63 -19.48
N LEU A 143 -3.86 28.49 -19.41
CA LEU A 143 -2.73 28.21 -18.51
C LEU A 143 -1.53 29.16 -18.70
N ILE A 144 -1.36 29.64 -19.93
CA ILE A 144 -0.27 30.51 -20.35
C ILE A 144 -0.92 31.63 -21.15
N GLU A 145 -0.75 32.86 -20.66
CA GLU A 145 -1.21 34.07 -21.31
C GLU A 145 0.02 34.92 -21.63
N VAL A 146 0.29 35.14 -22.92
CA VAL A 146 1.35 36.05 -23.36
C VAL A 146 0.75 37.44 -23.38
N LEU A 147 1.17 38.29 -22.44
CA LEU A 147 0.59 39.61 -22.25
C LEU A 147 1.19 40.61 -23.24
N ASP A 148 2.50 40.53 -23.49
CA ASP A 148 3.20 41.47 -24.37
C ASP A 148 4.53 40.90 -24.87
N VAL A 149 4.91 41.24 -26.10
CA VAL A 149 6.19 40.85 -26.73
C VAL A 149 6.73 42.02 -27.56
N ALA A 150 7.88 42.54 -27.15
CA ALA A 150 8.68 43.55 -27.84
C ALA A 150 10.08 43.03 -28.19
N GLU A 151 10.81 43.77 -29.03
CA GLU A 151 12.14 43.39 -29.53
C GLU A 151 13.17 43.12 -28.42
N ASP A 152 13.02 43.79 -27.27
CA ASP A 152 13.92 43.67 -26.11
C ASP A 152 13.30 42.94 -24.91
N LYS A 153 11.98 42.67 -24.89
CA LYS A 153 11.27 42.14 -23.70
C LYS A 153 10.04 41.30 -24.04
N SER A 154 9.83 40.21 -23.29
CA SER A 154 8.58 39.45 -23.31
C SER A 154 7.99 39.32 -21.89
N HIS A 155 6.68 39.54 -21.78
CA HIS A 155 5.91 39.35 -20.54
C HIS A 155 4.95 38.18 -20.72
N ILE A 156 5.28 37.07 -20.06
CA ILE A 156 4.47 35.86 -20.05
C ILE A 156 3.85 35.73 -18.66
N ARG A 157 2.52 35.61 -18.61
CA ARG A 157 1.80 35.27 -17.39
C ARG A 157 1.58 33.76 -17.35
N LEU A 158 2.26 33.13 -16.39
CA LEU A 158 2.06 31.72 -16.08
C LEU A 158 1.07 31.62 -14.92
N GLN A 159 -0.15 31.14 -15.20
CA GLN A 159 -1.02 30.67 -14.15
C GLN A 159 -0.62 29.24 -13.82
N VAL A 160 0.17 29.07 -12.76
CA VAL A 160 0.46 27.74 -12.22
C VAL A 160 -0.87 27.15 -11.75
N ARG A 161 -1.38 26.13 -12.46
CA ARG A 161 -2.47 25.29 -11.94
C ARG A 161 -2.03 24.84 -10.55
N ALA A 162 -2.78 25.21 -9.52
CA ALA A 162 -2.56 24.86 -8.13
C ALA A 162 -2.55 23.33 -7.85
N ARG A 163 -2.54 22.49 -8.89
CA ARG A 163 -2.42 21.03 -8.80
C ARG A 163 -0.99 20.58 -8.44
N LEU A 164 0.06 21.28 -8.87
CA LEU A 164 1.45 20.85 -8.59
C LEU A 164 1.99 21.33 -7.24
N VAL A 165 1.64 22.55 -6.82
CA VAL A 165 2.12 23.11 -5.53
C VAL A 165 1.38 22.50 -4.34
N ALA A 166 0.08 22.20 -4.48
CA ALA A 166 -0.70 21.55 -3.43
C ALA A 166 -0.28 20.08 -3.24
N CYS A 167 0.02 19.33 -4.31
CA CYS A 167 0.52 17.96 -4.20
C CYS A 167 1.86 17.90 -3.45
N ILE A 168 2.84 18.74 -3.83
CA ILE A 168 4.15 18.76 -3.15
C ILE A 168 4.02 19.22 -1.68
N ALA A 169 3.12 20.17 -1.38
CA ALA A 169 2.88 20.62 -0.01
C ALA A 169 2.16 19.55 0.85
N GLN A 170 1.23 18.77 0.27
CA GLN A 170 0.52 17.70 0.98
C GLN A 170 1.38 16.46 1.22
N THR A 171 2.32 16.13 0.33
CA THR A 171 3.31 15.06 0.59
C THR A 171 4.19 15.41 1.80
N ARG A 172 4.54 16.69 1.98
CA ARG A 172 5.28 17.16 3.16
C ARG A 172 4.42 17.20 4.42
N LEU A 173 3.14 17.57 4.34
CA LEU A 173 2.26 17.62 5.53
C LEU A 173 1.92 16.22 6.07
N LYS A 174 1.75 15.20 5.23
CA LYS A 174 1.55 13.81 5.70
C LYS A 174 2.81 13.22 6.36
N GLN A 175 4.00 13.54 5.84
CA GLN A 175 5.29 13.19 6.47
C GLN A 175 5.51 13.96 7.80
N LEU A 176 5.13 15.25 7.86
CA LEU A 176 5.22 16.05 9.09
C LEU A 176 4.19 15.64 10.16
N CYS A 177 2.97 15.25 9.78
CA CYS A 177 1.97 14.73 10.73
C CYS A 177 2.37 13.36 11.32
N SER A 178 3.10 12.54 10.55
CA SER A 178 3.68 11.28 11.06
C SER A 178 4.85 11.54 12.02
N CYS A 179 5.65 12.59 11.78
CA CYS A 179 6.71 13.01 12.70
C CYS A 179 6.19 13.69 13.97
N SER A 180 5.09 14.45 13.91
CA SER A 180 4.51 15.10 15.09
C SER A 180 3.77 14.14 16.02
N ALA A 181 3.17 13.07 15.48
CA ALA A 181 2.54 12.02 16.29
C ALA A 181 3.56 11.19 17.08
N LEU A 182 4.81 11.08 16.58
CA LEU A 182 5.91 10.41 17.28
C LEU A 182 6.56 11.28 18.38
N LEU A 183 6.45 12.61 18.30
CA LEU A 183 7.03 13.53 19.29
C LEU A 183 6.08 13.87 20.44
N GLN A 184 4.79 13.53 20.38
CA GLN A 184 3.86 13.70 21.51
C GLN A 184 3.76 12.48 22.43
N GLN A 185 4.50 11.39 22.15
CA GLN A 185 4.58 10.21 23.01
C GLN A 185 5.92 10.07 23.76
N GLY A 186 6.74 11.13 23.74
CA GLY A 186 8.00 11.16 24.46
C GLY A 186 8.20 12.48 25.17
N GLU A 187 7.69 12.58 26.39
CA GLU A 187 8.36 13.23 27.53
C GLU A 187 7.71 12.71 28.83
N PRO A 188 8.49 12.61 29.92
CA PRO A 188 8.34 11.60 30.99
C PRO A 188 7.16 11.80 31.95
#